data_AF-A0A497FWA8-F1
#
_entry.id   AF-A0A497FWA8-F1
#
_cell.length_a   1.000
_cell.length_b   1.000
_cell.length_c   1.000
_cell.angle_alpha   90.00
_cell.angle_beta   90.00
_cell.angle_gamma   90.00
#
_symmetry.space_group_name_H-M   'P 1'
#
loop_
_entity.id
_entity.type
_entity.pdbx_description
1 polymer ?
#
loop_
_entity_poly.entity_id
_entity_poly.type
_entity_poly.pdbx_seq_one_letter_code
_entity_poly.pdbx_strand_id
1 'polypeptide(L)'
;MPKKCPLCSKEYPSIAKVCPLKHCPNCGSTRLSAANIDLVTEVLRKAFSFIMLIVAGYMVSSLSSLLKEDFLVNALKLAKVALYIAVVVYVFHIAGWLFKVSRGAFSKYICLDCKYVFKEPKVNVSLVETEEKEETKVYSEEDTKVYD
;
A
#
# COMPACT_ATOMS: atom_id res chain seq x y z
N MET A 1 -14.69 -27.17 18.60
CA MET A 1 -15.34 -25.88 18.94
C MET A 1 -15.16 -24.89 17.79
N PRO A 2 -16.16 -24.08 17.46
CA PRO A 2 -16.01 -22.97 16.51
C PRO A 2 -15.01 -21.96 17.05
N LYS A 3 -14.21 -21.38 16.16
CA LYS A 3 -13.19 -20.38 16.50
C LYS A 3 -13.64 -19.00 16.08
N LYS A 4 -13.27 -17.98 16.83
CA LYS A 4 -13.66 -16.59 16.60
C LYS A 4 -12.44 -15.71 16.35
N CYS A 5 -12.56 -14.80 15.38
CA CYS A 5 -11.53 -13.78 15.18
C CYS A 5 -11.64 -12.72 16.29
N PRO A 6 -10.55 -12.40 17.02
CA PRO A 6 -10.60 -11.42 18.11
C PRO A 6 -10.83 -9.98 17.63
N LEU A 7 -10.59 -9.68 16.34
CA LEU A 7 -10.76 -8.32 15.81
C LEU A 7 -12.14 -8.07 15.21
N CYS A 8 -12.62 -8.99 14.36
CA CYS A 8 -13.89 -8.81 13.65
C CYS A 8 -15.05 -9.64 14.22
N SER A 9 -14.80 -10.42 15.27
CA SER A 9 -15.80 -11.30 15.92
C SER A 9 -16.47 -12.30 14.98
N LYS A 10 -15.92 -12.52 13.79
CA LYS A 10 -16.46 -13.49 12.84
C LYS A 10 -16.10 -14.91 13.29
N GLU A 11 -17.08 -15.79 13.23
CA GLU A 11 -16.93 -17.21 13.55
C GLU A 11 -16.43 -17.99 12.33
N TYR A 12 -15.62 -19.01 12.61
CA TYR A 12 -14.96 -19.84 11.63
C TYR A 12 -15.04 -21.31 12.07
N PRO A 13 -15.03 -22.25 11.10
CA PRO A 13 -14.97 -23.67 11.41
C PRO A 13 -13.70 -24.01 12.18
N SER A 14 -13.74 -25.05 13.01
CA SER A 14 -12.65 -25.47 13.91
C SER A 14 -11.30 -25.71 13.20
N ILE A 15 -11.35 -26.12 11.93
CA ILE A 15 -10.20 -26.36 11.06
C ILE A 15 -9.45 -25.08 10.66
N ALA A 16 -10.11 -23.91 10.71
CA ALA A 16 -9.48 -22.66 10.35
C ALA A 16 -8.49 -22.23 11.44
N LYS A 17 -7.30 -21.77 11.01
CA LYS A 17 -6.26 -21.27 11.93
C LYS A 17 -6.22 -19.74 12.02
N VAL A 18 -6.58 -19.06 10.93
CA VAL A 18 -6.44 -17.62 10.78
C VAL A 18 -7.66 -17.00 10.11
N CYS A 19 -7.91 -15.73 10.43
CA CYS A 19 -8.87 -14.89 9.74
C CYS A 19 -8.22 -14.29 8.46
N PRO A 20 -8.74 -14.60 7.25
CA PRO A 20 -8.17 -14.11 5.99
C PRO A 20 -8.55 -12.66 5.67
N LEU A 21 -9.42 -12.04 6.48
CA LEU A 21 -9.88 -10.68 6.24
C LEU A 21 -8.76 -9.65 6.53
N LYS A 22 -8.82 -8.52 5.82
CA LYS A 22 -7.97 -7.36 6.07
C LYS A 22 -8.57 -6.54 7.22
N HIS A 23 -7.79 -6.29 8.26
CA HIS A 23 -8.22 -5.52 9.43
C HIS A 23 -7.43 -4.22 9.54
N CYS A 24 -8.10 -3.18 10.02
CA CYS A 24 -7.46 -1.95 10.45
C CYS A 24 -6.50 -2.25 11.60
N PRO A 25 -5.22 -1.84 11.53
CA PRO A 25 -4.25 -2.08 12.59
C PRO A 25 -4.59 -1.37 13.91
N ASN A 26 -5.39 -0.30 13.84
CA ASN A 26 -5.80 0.53 14.98
C ASN A 26 -7.06 -0.01 15.69
N CYS A 27 -8.17 -0.19 14.97
CA CYS A 27 -9.46 -0.57 15.58
C CYS A 27 -9.97 -1.98 15.23
N GLY A 28 -9.25 -2.75 14.41
CA GLY A 28 -9.69 -4.10 14.01
C GLY A 28 -10.82 -4.16 12.97
N SER A 29 -11.40 -3.03 12.56
CA SER A 29 -12.46 -3.00 11.53
C SER A 29 -11.99 -3.56 10.17
N THR A 30 -12.88 -4.26 9.48
CA THR A 30 -12.68 -4.77 8.11
C THR A 30 -13.17 -3.81 7.03
N ARG A 31 -13.81 -2.69 7.40
CA ARG A 31 -14.31 -1.67 6.47
C ARG A 31 -13.18 -0.74 6.05
N LEU A 32 -12.48 -1.13 5.00
CA LEU A 32 -11.31 -0.42 4.48
C LEU A 32 -11.61 0.13 3.07
N SER A 33 -11.15 1.35 2.81
CA SER A 33 -11.12 1.91 1.46
C SER A 33 -9.67 2.07 1.01
N ALA A 34 -9.39 1.77 -0.26
CA ALA A 34 -8.10 2.05 -0.86
C ALA A 34 -8.04 3.56 -1.17
N ALA A 35 -7.22 4.28 -0.41
CA ALA A 35 -6.78 5.61 -0.78
C ALA A 35 -5.65 5.42 -1.80
N ASN A 36 -6.00 5.46 -3.08
CA ASN A 36 -4.98 5.53 -4.12
C ASN A 36 -4.17 6.81 -3.88
N ILE A 37 -2.85 6.68 -3.73
CA ILE A 37 -1.96 7.82 -3.95
C ILE A 37 -2.30 8.33 -5.34
N ASP A 38 -2.42 9.65 -5.49
CA ASP A 38 -2.78 10.29 -6.74
C ASP A 38 -1.73 9.97 -7.81
N LEU A 39 -1.93 8.83 -8.46
CA LEU A 39 -1.04 8.24 -9.42
C LEU A 39 -0.85 9.21 -10.59
N VAL A 40 -1.89 10.00 -10.90
CA VAL A 40 -1.86 11.01 -11.95
C VAL A 40 -0.82 12.07 -11.62
N THR A 41 -0.82 12.62 -10.41
CA THR A 41 0.16 13.64 -9.99
C THR A 41 1.59 13.10 -10.00
N GLU A 42 1.81 11.87 -9.54
CA GLU A 42 3.16 11.27 -9.52
C GLU A 42 3.65 10.92 -10.95
N VAL A 43 2.78 10.39 -11.81
CA VAL A 43 3.07 10.14 -13.24
C VAL A 43 3.39 11.45 -13.93
N LEU A 44 2.60 12.51 -13.72
CA LEU A 44 2.82 13.82 -14.33
C LEU A 44 4.17 14.41 -13.92
N ARG A 45 4.52 14.30 -12.63
CA ARG A 45 5.82 14.75 -12.12
C ARG A 45 6.98 14.02 -12.79
N LYS A 46 6.88 12.70 -12.97
CA LYS A 46 7.91 11.89 -13.64
C LYS A 46 7.98 12.14 -15.15
N ALA A 47 6.84 12.36 -15.81
CA ALA A 47 6.80 12.74 -17.21
C ALA A 47 7.47 14.11 -17.42
N PHE A 48 7.16 15.08 -16.58
CA PHE A 48 7.75 16.41 -16.63
C PHE A 48 9.28 16.38 -16.44
N SER A 49 9.79 15.61 -15.46
CA SER A 49 11.24 15.48 -15.29
C SER A 49 11.93 14.81 -16.47
N PHE A 50 11.27 13.88 -17.15
CA PHE A 50 11.81 13.26 -18.36
C PHE A 50 11.87 14.24 -19.53
N ILE A 51 10.80 15.02 -19.74
CA ILE A 51 10.74 16.05 -20.79
C ILE A 51 11.86 17.09 -20.56
N MET A 52 12.03 17.55 -19.32
CA MET A 52 13.09 18.50 -18.98
C MET A 52 14.49 17.96 -19.28
N LEU A 53 14.71 16.65 -19.08
CA LEU A 53 15.97 16.00 -19.39
C LEU A 53 16.24 15.93 -20.90
N ILE A 54 15.21 15.69 -21.72
CA ILE A 54 15.30 15.76 -23.19
C ILE A 54 15.63 17.19 -23.63
N VAL A 55 14.93 18.19 -23.08
CA VAL A 55 15.17 19.60 -23.40
C VAL A 55 16.61 20.01 -23.06
N ALA A 56 17.11 19.61 -21.88
CA ALA A 56 18.50 19.84 -21.50
C ALA A 56 19.48 19.22 -22.50
N GLY A 57 19.20 18.01 -23.00
CA GLY A 57 20.01 17.36 -24.02
C GLY A 57 20.03 18.06 -25.37
N TYR A 58 18.87 18.56 -25.78
CA TYR A 58 18.77 19.36 -27.00
C TYR A 58 19.59 20.65 -26.86
N MET A 59 19.47 21.35 -25.73
CA MET A 59 20.23 22.57 -25.45
C MET A 59 21.74 22.32 -25.46
N VAL A 60 22.23 21.27 -24.78
CA VAL A 60 23.66 20.89 -24.79
C VAL A 60 24.11 20.54 -26.22
N SER A 61 23.28 19.88 -27.01
CA SER A 61 23.61 19.54 -28.40
C SER A 61 23.66 20.78 -29.30
N SER A 62 22.72 21.71 -29.15
CA SER A 62 22.70 22.97 -29.88
C SER A 62 23.88 23.88 -29.51
N LEU A 63 24.30 23.89 -28.25
CA LEU A 63 25.45 24.69 -27.82
C LEU A 63 26.78 24.18 -28.41
N SER A 64 26.86 22.89 -28.76
CA SER A 64 28.08 22.29 -29.33
C SER A 64 28.48 22.83 -30.69
N SER A 65 27.52 23.33 -31.48
CA SER A 65 27.81 23.91 -32.79
C SER A 65 28.28 25.36 -32.72
N LEU A 66 28.12 26.02 -31.56
CA LEU A 66 28.45 27.44 -31.37
C LEU A 66 29.84 27.68 -30.76
N LEU A 67 30.46 26.66 -30.18
CA LEU A 67 31.75 26.76 -29.50
C LEU A 67 32.89 26.26 -30.39
N LYS A 68 33.94 27.08 -30.53
CA LYS A 68 35.12 26.79 -31.37
C LYS A 68 36.36 26.38 -30.58
N GLU A 69 36.37 26.61 -29.27
CA GLU A 69 37.49 26.29 -28.38
C GLU A 69 37.54 24.78 -28.11
N ASP A 70 38.70 24.15 -28.37
CA ASP A 70 38.89 22.70 -28.21
C ASP A 70 38.59 22.20 -26.79
N PHE A 71 38.94 23.01 -25.77
CA PHE A 71 38.61 22.70 -24.38
C PHE A 71 37.10 22.65 -24.15
N LEU A 72 36.35 23.63 -24.67
CA LEU A 72 34.89 23.68 -24.52
C LEU A 72 34.20 22.55 -25.28
N VAL A 73 34.71 22.20 -26.46
CA VAL A 73 34.21 21.07 -27.26
C VAL A 73 34.39 19.75 -26.50
N ASN A 74 35.54 19.53 -25.87
CA ASN A 74 35.80 18.32 -25.09
C ASN A 74 34.94 18.25 -23.81
N ALA A 75 34.78 19.37 -23.10
CA ALA A 75 33.88 19.46 -21.96
C ALA A 75 32.42 19.13 -22.36
N LEU A 76 31.99 19.62 -23.52
CA LEU A 76 30.64 19.34 -24.02
C LEU A 76 30.44 17.89 -24.47
N LYS A 77 31.47 17.26 -25.05
CA LYS A 77 31.43 15.82 -25.36
C LYS A 77 31.25 15.00 -24.08
N LEU A 78 31.97 15.34 -23.01
CA LEU A 78 31.80 14.70 -21.71
C LEU A 78 30.39 14.91 -21.14
N ALA A 79 29.86 16.14 -21.24
CA ALA A 79 28.50 16.46 -20.82
C ALA A 79 27.44 15.65 -21.59
N LYS A 80 27.62 15.46 -22.90
CA LYS A 80 26.75 14.59 -23.70
C LYS A 80 26.78 13.13 -23.22
N VAL A 81 27.97 12.58 -22.97
CA VAL A 81 28.12 11.21 -22.45
C VAL A 81 27.46 11.08 -21.07
N ALA A 82 27.70 12.03 -20.17
CA ALA A 82 27.07 12.04 -18.84
C ALA A 82 25.54 12.12 -18.94
N LEU A 83 25.02 12.91 -19.87
CA LEU A 83 23.57 12.98 -20.11
C LEU A 83 23.01 11.66 -20.63
N TYR A 84 23.68 10.99 -21.57
CA TYR A 84 23.25 9.67 -22.03
C TYR A 84 23.18 8.66 -20.88
N ILE A 85 24.19 8.64 -20.01
CA ILE A 85 24.19 7.81 -18.81
C ILE A 85 23.00 8.18 -17.89
N ALA A 86 22.74 9.47 -17.69
CA ALA A 86 21.62 9.94 -16.89
C ALA A 86 20.26 9.49 -17.47
N VAL A 87 20.08 9.53 -18.79
CA VAL A 87 18.87 9.00 -19.47
C VAL A 87 18.71 7.52 -19.17
N VAL A 88 19.77 6.72 -19.36
CA VAL A 88 19.74 5.26 -19.14
C VAL A 88 19.38 4.94 -17.69
N VAL A 89 20.06 5.57 -16.73
CA VAL A 89 19.77 5.41 -15.29
C VAL A 89 18.33 5.82 -14.97
N TYR A 90 17.85 6.91 -15.55
CA TYR A 90 16.48 7.38 -15.37
C TYR A 90 15.46 6.37 -15.90
N VAL A 91 15.70 5.76 -17.07
CA VAL A 91 14.82 4.71 -17.62
C VAL A 91 14.75 3.51 -16.68
N PHE A 92 15.88 3.03 -16.14
CA PHE A 92 15.89 1.96 -15.15
C PHE A 92 15.14 2.35 -13.87
N HIS A 93 15.31 3.60 -13.42
CA HIS A 93 14.58 4.12 -12.26
C HIS A 93 13.06 4.15 -12.51
N ILE A 94 12.61 4.56 -13.70
CA ILE A 94 11.18 4.55 -14.08
C ILE A 94 10.65 3.12 -14.17
N ALA A 95 11.39 2.19 -14.80
CA ALA A 95 11.00 0.78 -14.87
C ALA A 95 10.84 0.16 -13.46
N GLY A 96 11.79 0.43 -12.56
CA GLY A 96 11.72 -0.01 -11.17
C GLY A 96 10.54 0.61 -10.40
N TRP A 97 10.21 1.87 -10.68
CA TRP A 97 9.03 2.53 -10.11
C TRP A 97 7.73 1.91 -10.64
N LEU A 98 7.60 1.71 -11.95
CA LEU A 98 6.42 1.07 -12.57
C LEU A 98 6.19 -0.34 -11.99
N PHE A 99 7.26 -1.09 -11.75
CA PHE A 99 7.18 -2.41 -11.12
C PHE A 99 6.70 -2.36 -9.66
N LYS A 100 7.07 -1.33 -8.90
CA LYS A 100 6.54 -1.11 -7.54
C LYS A 100 5.06 -0.70 -7.57
N VAL A 101 4.68 0.13 -8.53
CA VAL A 101 3.28 0.55 -8.73
C VAL A 101 2.41 -0.65 -9.12
N SER A 102 2.84 -1.48 -10.07
CA SER A 102 2.07 -2.65 -10.51
C SER A 102 1.86 -3.68 -9.39
N ARG A 103 2.77 -3.74 -8.42
CA ARG A 103 2.62 -4.55 -7.20
C ARG A 103 1.73 -3.91 -6.12
N GLY A 104 1.14 -2.75 -6.37
CA GLY A 104 0.26 -2.08 -5.41
C GLY A 104 0.97 -1.52 -4.19
N ALA A 105 2.31 -1.35 -4.23
CA ALA A 105 3.13 -0.90 -3.10
C ALA A 105 2.82 0.55 -2.64
N PHE A 106 2.01 1.27 -3.41
CA PHE A 106 1.58 2.64 -3.14
C PHE A 106 0.11 2.72 -2.70
N SER A 107 -0.59 1.60 -2.54
CA SER A 107 -1.96 1.63 -2.00
C SER A 107 -1.90 2.02 -0.52
N LYS A 108 -2.40 3.21 -0.19
CA LYS A 108 -2.74 3.54 1.19
C LYS A 108 -4.14 3.00 1.44
N TYR A 109 -4.41 2.57 2.66
CA TYR A 109 -5.74 2.20 3.10
C TYR A 109 -6.21 3.24 4.11
N ILE A 110 -7.49 3.58 4.04
CA ILE A 110 -8.18 4.34 5.08
C ILE A 110 -9.24 3.46 5.70
N CYS A 111 -9.25 3.37 7.03
CA CYS A 111 -10.33 2.73 7.75
C CYS A 111 -11.57 3.63 7.70
N LEU A 112 -12.72 3.08 7.29
CA LEU A 112 -13.94 3.88 7.17
C LEU A 112 -14.54 4.25 8.52
N ASP A 113 -14.31 3.43 9.55
CA ASP A 113 -14.88 3.61 10.89
C ASP A 113 -14.02 4.55 11.76
N CYS A 114 -12.68 4.35 11.83
CA CYS A 114 -11.80 5.19 12.66
C CYS A 114 -10.99 6.25 11.88
N LYS A 115 -11.15 6.32 10.56
CA LYS A 115 -10.42 7.25 9.65
C LYS A 115 -8.89 7.15 9.69
N TYR A 116 -8.33 6.13 10.34
CA TYR A 116 -6.89 5.88 10.39
C TYR A 116 -6.35 5.50 9.00
N VAL A 117 -5.25 6.14 8.58
CA VAL A 117 -4.58 5.92 7.30
C VAL A 117 -3.32 5.08 7.51
N PHE A 118 -3.19 3.98 6.78
CA PHE A 118 -2.08 3.04 6.94
C PHE A 118 -1.71 2.37 5.60
N LYS A 119 -0.50 1.79 5.52
CA LYS A 119 0.00 1.15 4.29
C LYS A 119 -0.37 -0.33 4.21
N GLU A 120 -0.30 -1.04 5.32
CA GLU A 120 -0.48 -2.49 5.36
C GLU A 120 -1.59 -2.87 6.34
N PRO A 121 -2.69 -3.50 5.87
CA PRO A 121 -3.71 -4.04 6.76
C PRO A 121 -3.18 -5.26 7.51
N LYS A 122 -3.65 -5.45 8.76
CA LYS A 122 -3.42 -6.71 9.49
C LYS A 122 -4.21 -7.83 8.82
N VAL A 123 -3.51 -8.83 8.31
CA VAL A 123 -4.06 -10.04 7.70
C VAL A 123 -3.66 -11.27 8.52
N ASN A 124 -4.35 -12.39 8.33
CA ASN A 124 -4.03 -13.68 8.95
C ASN A 124 -4.00 -13.64 10.49
N VAL A 125 -4.97 -12.94 11.09
CA VAL A 125 -5.11 -12.87 12.55
C VAL A 125 -5.46 -14.25 13.10
N SER A 126 -4.73 -14.72 14.11
CA SER A 126 -4.98 -16.01 14.76
C SER A 126 -6.39 -16.06 15.36
N LEU A 127 -7.11 -17.14 15.07
CA LEU A 127 -8.44 -17.36 15.64
C LEU A 127 -8.31 -17.93 17.05
N VAL A 128 -9.18 -17.48 17.96
CA VAL A 128 -9.22 -17.91 19.35
C VAL A 128 -10.41 -18.85 19.54
N GLU A 129 -10.26 -19.86 20.38
CA GLU A 129 -11.36 -20.76 20.74
C GLU A 129 -12.36 -20.01 21.60
N THR A 130 -13.64 -20.17 21.28
CA THR A 130 -14.72 -19.59 22.08
C THR A 130 -15.01 -20.60 23.19
N GLU A 131 -14.60 -20.31 24.42
CA GLU A 131 -15.11 -21.03 25.59
C GLU A 131 -16.62 -20.77 25.63
N GLU A 132 -17.42 -21.83 25.47
CA GLU A 132 -18.85 -21.77 25.80
C GLU A 132 -18.91 -21.39 27.29
N LYS A 133 -19.28 -20.14 27.59
CA LYS A 133 -19.78 -19.84 28.92
C LYS A 133 -21.02 -20.70 29.09
N GLU A 134 -20.91 -21.75 29.90
CA GLU A 134 -22.07 -22.47 30.42
C GLU A 134 -23.06 -21.43 30.96
N GLU A 135 -24.15 -21.22 30.24
CA GLU A 135 -25.31 -20.51 30.77
C GLU A 135 -25.82 -21.37 31.93
N THR A 136 -25.43 -21.03 33.16
CA THR A 136 -26.12 -21.48 34.37
C THR A 136 -27.58 -21.12 34.20
N LYS A 137 -28.39 -22.11 33.82
CA LYS A 137 -29.85 -22.06 33.89
C LYS A 137 -30.21 -21.84 35.36
N VAL A 138 -30.48 -20.60 35.73
CA VAL A 138 -31.13 -20.27 36.99
C VAL A 138 -32.55 -20.80 36.86
N TYR A 139 -32.82 -21.98 37.42
CA TYR A 139 -34.19 -22.44 37.63
C TYR A 139 -34.83 -21.50 38.65
N SER A 140 -35.84 -20.74 38.24
CA SER A 140 -36.71 -20.01 39.16
C SER A 140 -37.59 -21.01 39.90
N GLU A 141 -37.39 -21.14 41.21
CA GLU A 141 -38.27 -21.85 42.15
C GLU A 141 -39.59 -21.09 42.29
N GLU A 142 -40.51 -21.22 41.35
CA GLU A 142 -41.90 -20.75 41.53
C GLU A 142 -42.80 -21.63 40.66
N ASP A 143 -43.23 -22.78 41.19
CA ASP A 143 -44.55 -23.39 40.91
C ASP A 143 -44.70 -24.73 41.64
N THR A 144 -44.86 -24.68 42.96
CA THR A 144 -45.56 -25.72 43.72
C THR A 144 -46.81 -25.11 44.34
N LYS A 145 -47.90 -25.04 43.57
CA LYS A 145 -49.24 -24.92 44.13
C LYS A 145 -49.84 -26.31 44.28
N VAL A 146 -49.91 -26.73 45.53
CA VAL A 146 -50.73 -27.86 46.01
C VAL A 146 -52.19 -27.39 45.96
N TYR A 147 -53.06 -28.18 45.33
CA TYR A 147 -54.50 -28.00 45.39
C TYR A 147 -55.01 -28.52 46.74
N ASP A 148 -55.74 -27.68 47.47
CA ASP A 148 -56.67 -28.09 48.54
C ASP A 148 -58.06 -28.36 47.94
#